data_AF-A0A5R9K855-F1
#
_entry.id   AF-A0A5R9K855-F1
#
_cell.length_a   1.000
_cell.length_b   1.000
_cell.length_c   1.000
_cell.angle_alpha   90.00
_cell.angle_beta   90.00
_cell.angle_gamma   90.00
#
_symmetry.space_group_name_H-M   'P 1'
#
loop_
_entity.id
_entity.type
_entity.pdbx_description
1 polymer ?
#
loop_
_entity_poly.entity_id
_entity_poly.type
_entity_poly.pdbx_seq_one_letter_code
_entity_poly.pdbx_strand_id
1 'polypeptide(L)'
;MVSCNDDDPVTDPATKGSIRFEFDNVAGDRDLKLNTDTYQNAAGENFTVSRLNYYISNIKLKNADGTTFTVPQDSSYFLIRESVAESQQIRISNVPSGEYTGVEFMIGIDSTKSVSDPSQRKGVLDTGTGPTNEEGMYWNWNPGYIFLLMEGNSPVAGSLSGKFYYHIGGFGGRTEKTLNNTRIAKVDFGGKKAIVTTELSPEVHLLADVLKVFSGSTQVSLAKNFSVMYENFSVNIADNYVNMFSLDHIHAD
;
A
#
# COMPACT_ATOMS: atom_id res chain seq x y z
N MET A 1 36.64 34.37 6.59
CA MET A 1 36.20 33.04 7.05
C MET A 1 35.18 32.56 6.05
N VAL A 2 35.55 31.58 5.22
CA VAL A 2 34.59 30.82 4.41
C VAL A 2 34.91 29.37 4.74
N SER A 3 33.95 28.70 5.38
CA SER A 3 33.95 27.27 5.62
C SER A 3 32.52 26.83 5.37
N CYS A 4 32.28 26.36 4.15
CA CYS A 4 31.18 25.47 3.83
C CYS A 4 31.84 24.13 3.55
N ASN A 5 31.58 23.13 4.38
CA ASN A 5 31.82 21.74 4.03
C ASN A 5 30.63 21.32 3.16
N ASP A 6 30.78 21.44 1.85
CA ASP A 6 29.80 20.93 0.88
C ASP A 6 30.22 19.52 0.48
N ASP A 7 30.01 18.54 1.37
CA ASP A 7 30.11 17.10 1.05
C ASP A 7 28.70 16.55 0.72
N ASP A 8 27.92 17.29 -0.07
CA ASP A 8 26.68 16.74 -0.62
C ASP A 8 27.06 15.71 -1.70
N PRO A 9 26.52 14.48 -1.65
CA PRO A 9 26.83 13.44 -2.61
C PRO A 9 26.45 13.87 -4.03
N VAL A 10 27.40 13.70 -4.96
CA VAL A 10 27.21 14.07 -6.36
C VAL A 10 26.23 13.09 -7.03
N THR A 11 25.11 13.62 -7.54
CA THR A 11 24.12 12.82 -8.28
C THR A 11 24.28 13.01 -9.79
N ASP A 12 24.52 11.92 -10.53
CA ASP A 12 24.46 11.89 -12.01
C ASP A 12 23.29 11.00 -12.47
N PRO A 13 22.20 11.55 -13.03
CA PRO A 13 21.04 10.78 -13.51
C PRO A 13 21.35 9.74 -14.59
N ALA A 14 22.53 9.78 -15.23
CA ALA A 14 22.98 8.73 -16.15
C ALA A 14 23.36 7.43 -15.42
N THR A 15 23.70 7.54 -14.14
CA THR A 15 23.98 6.41 -13.26
C THR A 15 22.70 5.96 -12.54
N LYS A 16 22.70 4.72 -12.02
CA LYS A 16 21.53 4.14 -11.37
C LYS A 16 21.93 3.45 -10.07
N GLY A 17 21.07 3.57 -9.08
CA GLY A 17 21.14 2.89 -7.80
C GLY A 17 19.82 2.20 -7.46
N SER A 18 19.49 2.23 -6.17
CA SER A 18 18.26 1.66 -5.65
C SER A 18 17.73 2.45 -4.47
N ILE A 19 16.44 2.31 -4.19
CA ILE A 19 15.78 2.82 -3.00
C ILE A 19 14.99 1.69 -2.35
N ARG A 20 14.92 1.68 -1.03
CA ARG A 20 14.10 0.76 -0.25
C ARG A 20 12.93 1.51 0.37
N PHE A 21 11.79 0.84 0.49
CA PHE A 21 10.65 1.31 1.26
C PHE A 21 10.28 0.25 2.29
N GLU A 22 10.07 0.67 3.52
CA GLU A 22 9.43 -0.13 4.56
C GLU A 22 8.03 0.43 4.81
N PHE A 23 7.05 -0.47 4.96
CA PHE A 23 5.67 -0.14 5.30
C PHE A 23 5.35 -0.65 6.71
N ASP A 24 5.41 0.26 7.69
CA ASP A 24 5.06 -0.01 9.07
C ASP A 24 3.54 0.16 9.26
N ASN A 25 2.83 -0.95 9.50
CA ASN A 25 1.39 -0.90 9.72
C ASN A 25 1.10 -0.51 11.16
N VAL A 26 0.30 0.54 11.33
CA VAL A 26 -0.03 1.10 12.65
C VAL A 26 -1.53 1.28 12.79
N ALA A 27 -2.00 1.44 14.02
CA ALA A 27 -3.32 1.92 14.35
C ALA A 27 -3.17 3.20 15.18
N GLY A 28 -3.23 4.36 14.51
CA GLY A 28 -2.85 5.64 15.10
C GLY A 28 -1.35 5.71 15.36
N ASP A 29 -0.95 5.81 16.63
CA ASP A 29 0.44 5.88 17.09
C ASP A 29 0.99 4.53 17.58
N ARG A 30 0.21 3.45 17.45
CA ARG A 30 0.56 2.12 17.93
C ARG A 30 0.86 1.19 16.76
N ASP A 31 1.98 0.48 16.86
CA ASP A 31 2.31 -0.68 16.02
C ASP A 31 1.15 -1.71 15.99
N LEU A 32 0.79 -2.16 14.79
CA LEU A 32 -0.33 -3.08 14.59
C LEU A 32 0.05 -4.50 15.03
N LYS A 33 -0.57 -4.98 16.11
CA LYS A 33 -0.49 -6.38 16.53
C LYS A 33 -1.73 -7.18 16.14
N LEU A 34 -1.52 -8.19 15.30
CA LEU A 34 -2.58 -9.11 14.89
C LEU A 34 -3.05 -9.98 16.07
N ASN A 35 -4.37 -10.15 16.18
CA ASN A 35 -5.07 -11.02 17.14
C ASN A 35 -4.91 -10.71 18.63
N THR A 36 -4.01 -9.80 19.03
CA THR A 36 -3.76 -9.49 20.45
C THR A 36 -4.40 -8.18 20.89
N ASP A 37 -4.19 -7.13 20.11
CA ASP A 37 -4.46 -5.77 20.56
C ASP A 37 -5.86 -5.33 20.11
N THR A 38 -6.51 -4.59 21.01
CA THR A 38 -7.77 -3.91 20.70
C THR A 38 -7.52 -2.46 20.35
N TYR A 39 -8.14 -2.01 19.27
CA TYR A 39 -8.16 -0.66 18.75
C TYR A 39 -9.58 -0.12 18.76
N GLN A 40 -9.73 1.17 18.51
CA GLN A 40 -11.03 1.82 18.40
C GLN A 40 -11.09 2.62 17.10
N ASN A 41 -12.13 2.39 16.30
CA ASN A 41 -12.31 3.13 15.06
C ASN A 41 -12.89 4.54 15.33
N ALA A 42 -13.01 5.36 14.28
CA ALA A 42 -13.56 6.72 14.41
C ALA A 42 -15.04 6.78 14.83
N ALA A 43 -15.77 5.66 14.81
CA ALA A 43 -17.13 5.55 15.35
C ALA A 43 -17.17 5.16 16.83
N GLY A 44 -16.02 5.05 17.50
CA GLY A 44 -15.94 4.61 18.90
C GLY A 44 -16.14 3.11 19.07
N GLU A 45 -16.05 2.33 18.01
CA GLU A 45 -16.29 0.89 18.03
C GLU A 45 -14.96 0.15 18.19
N ASN A 46 -14.90 -0.72 19.19
CA ASN A 46 -13.70 -1.51 19.47
C ASN A 46 -13.56 -2.64 18.45
N PHE A 47 -12.34 -2.92 18.02
CA PHE A 47 -12.04 -4.02 17.13
C PHE A 47 -10.62 -4.56 17.32
N THR A 48 -10.39 -5.80 16.91
CA THR A 48 -9.07 -6.40 16.72
C THR A 48 -8.85 -6.64 15.22
N VAL A 49 -7.59 -6.77 14.80
CA VAL A 49 -7.25 -7.14 13.42
C VAL A 49 -6.67 -8.54 13.42
N SER A 50 -7.24 -9.46 12.66
CA SER A 50 -6.70 -10.81 12.48
C SER A 50 -5.88 -10.94 11.21
N ARG A 51 -6.10 -10.05 10.23
CA ARG A 51 -5.40 -10.05 8.96
C ARG A 51 -5.41 -8.66 8.32
N LEU A 52 -4.27 -8.26 7.75
CA LEU A 52 -4.13 -7.08 6.93
C LEU A 52 -3.16 -7.37 5.78
N ASN A 53 -3.68 -7.35 4.55
CA ASN A 53 -2.90 -7.50 3.33
C ASN A 53 -3.34 -6.44 2.29
N TYR A 54 -2.41 -5.87 1.53
CA TYR A 54 -2.77 -4.93 0.47
C TYR A 54 -1.74 -4.90 -0.66
N TYR A 55 -2.19 -4.61 -1.88
CA TYR A 55 -1.29 -4.41 -3.01
C TYR A 55 -0.87 -2.96 -3.14
N ILE A 56 0.42 -2.76 -3.37
CA ILE A 56 0.98 -1.52 -3.88
C ILE A 56 1.53 -1.76 -5.29
N SER A 57 1.20 -0.88 -6.23
CA SER A 57 1.66 -0.99 -7.62
C SER A 57 1.92 0.35 -8.30
N ASN A 58 2.43 0.33 -9.53
CA ASN A 58 2.56 1.51 -10.40
C ASN A 58 3.29 2.68 -9.74
N ILE A 59 4.40 2.37 -9.08
CA ILE A 59 5.20 3.29 -8.27
C ILE A 59 5.89 4.33 -9.15
N LYS A 60 5.87 5.57 -8.69
CA LYS A 60 6.61 6.70 -9.24
C LYS A 60 7.33 7.44 -8.12
N LEU A 61 8.56 7.87 -8.39
CA LEU A 61 9.38 8.65 -7.48
C LEU A 61 9.49 10.08 -8.00
N LYS A 62 9.18 11.05 -7.16
CA LYS A 62 9.29 12.48 -7.47
C LYS A 62 10.69 12.95 -7.11
N ASN A 63 11.41 13.50 -8.09
CA ASN A 63 12.75 14.06 -7.90
C ASN A 63 12.65 15.55 -7.54
N ALA A 64 13.62 16.05 -6.78
CA ALA A 64 13.76 17.46 -6.39
C ALA A 64 13.90 18.40 -7.60
N ASP A 65 14.44 17.90 -8.73
CA ASP A 65 14.55 18.65 -9.99
C ASP A 65 13.21 18.83 -10.73
N GLY A 66 12.12 18.28 -10.18
CA GLY A 66 10.76 18.33 -10.74
C GLY A 66 10.43 17.20 -11.71
N THR A 67 11.39 16.34 -12.07
CA THR A 67 11.15 15.15 -12.88
C THR A 67 10.53 14.02 -12.05
N THR A 68 10.02 12.99 -12.74
CA THR A 68 9.43 11.80 -12.12
C THR A 68 10.01 10.55 -12.73
N PHE A 69 10.60 9.70 -11.90
CA PHE A 69 10.98 8.35 -12.31
C PHE A 69 9.79 7.42 -12.16
N THR A 70 9.37 6.77 -13.25
CA THR A 70 8.32 5.74 -13.23
C THR A 70 8.95 4.37 -13.22
N VAL A 71 8.61 3.55 -12.23
CA VAL A 71 9.12 2.18 -12.13
C VAL A 71 8.52 1.35 -13.29
N PRO A 72 9.32 0.53 -13.99
CA PRO A 72 8.80 -0.35 -15.03
C PRO A 72 7.66 -1.23 -14.52
N GLN A 73 6.55 -1.28 -15.26
CA GLN A 73 5.30 -1.86 -14.79
C GLN A 73 5.47 -3.31 -14.28
N ASP A 74 6.18 -4.17 -15.00
CA ASP A 74 6.37 -5.58 -14.61
C ASP A 74 7.22 -5.77 -13.35
N SER A 75 7.87 -4.72 -12.86
CA SER A 75 8.61 -4.71 -11.58
C SER A 75 7.93 -3.82 -10.52
N SER A 76 6.66 -3.44 -10.74
CA SER A 76 5.94 -2.49 -9.91
C SER A 76 4.67 -3.10 -9.32
N TYR A 77 4.77 -4.31 -8.77
CA TYR A 77 3.68 -4.97 -8.04
C TYR A 77 4.23 -5.63 -6.78
N PHE A 78 3.68 -5.25 -5.64
CA PHE A 78 4.06 -5.74 -4.33
C PHE A 78 2.81 -6.08 -3.52
N LEU A 79 2.87 -7.14 -2.74
CA LEU A 79 1.83 -7.53 -1.79
C LEU A 79 2.39 -7.39 -0.39
N ILE A 80 1.94 -6.36 0.32
CA ILE A 80 2.31 -6.13 1.71
C ILE A 80 1.39 -6.97 2.60
N ARG A 81 1.97 -7.71 3.54
CA ARG A 81 1.25 -8.60 4.47
C ARG A 81 1.75 -8.37 5.87
N GLU A 82 0.83 -8.02 6.77
CA GLU A 82 1.19 -7.78 8.17
C GLU A 82 1.82 -9.03 8.83
N SER A 83 1.37 -10.23 8.44
CA SER A 83 1.90 -11.47 8.99
C SER A 83 3.26 -11.91 8.43
N VAL A 84 3.85 -11.17 7.47
CA VAL A 84 5.13 -11.52 6.82
C VAL A 84 6.03 -10.29 6.71
N ALA A 85 6.98 -10.15 7.65
CA ALA A 85 7.85 -8.98 7.78
C ALA A 85 8.61 -8.66 6.47
N GLU A 86 9.12 -9.68 5.76
CA GLU A 86 9.86 -9.49 4.52
C GLU A 86 9.01 -8.88 3.40
N SER A 87 7.68 -9.03 3.48
CA SER A 87 6.77 -8.44 2.50
C SER A 87 6.52 -6.95 2.73
N GLN A 88 6.83 -6.44 3.92
CA GLN A 88 6.70 -5.03 4.29
C GLN A 88 7.87 -4.19 3.79
N GLN A 89 8.95 -4.83 3.34
CA GLN A 89 10.12 -4.18 2.78
C GLN A 89 10.19 -4.43 1.28
N ILE A 90 10.21 -3.36 0.48
CA ILE A 90 10.33 -3.45 -0.98
C ILE A 90 11.58 -2.73 -1.44
N ARG A 91 12.22 -3.27 -2.49
CA ARG A 91 13.40 -2.68 -3.13
C ARG A 91 13.08 -2.33 -4.57
N ILE A 92 13.31 -1.07 -4.92
CA ILE A 92 13.21 -0.57 -6.29
C ILE A 92 14.61 -0.38 -6.83
N SER A 93 14.98 -1.20 -7.80
CA SER A 93 16.28 -1.17 -8.46
C SER A 93 16.25 -0.30 -9.72
N ASN A 94 17.44 0.01 -10.26
CA ASN A 94 17.61 0.78 -11.49
C ASN A 94 17.00 2.18 -11.42
N VAL A 95 16.99 2.76 -10.23
CA VAL A 95 16.52 4.13 -9.98
C VAL A 95 17.64 5.08 -10.38
N PRO A 96 17.40 6.06 -11.28
CA PRO A 96 18.41 7.08 -11.61
C PRO A 96 18.96 7.75 -10.36
N SER A 97 20.25 8.04 -10.33
CA SER A 97 20.81 8.79 -9.21
C SER A 97 20.16 10.18 -9.13
N GLY A 98 19.85 10.63 -7.93
CA GLY A 98 19.09 11.86 -7.71
C GLY A 98 18.57 11.99 -6.30
N GLU A 99 17.95 13.14 -6.03
CA GLU A 99 17.35 13.46 -4.74
C GLU A 99 15.82 13.31 -4.85
N TYR A 100 15.26 12.29 -4.20
CA TYR A 100 13.83 12.04 -4.24
C TYR A 100 13.11 12.67 -3.06
N THR A 101 12.02 13.38 -3.33
CA THR A 101 11.25 14.16 -2.32
C THR A 101 9.85 13.62 -2.10
N GLY A 102 9.49 12.51 -2.75
CA GLY A 102 8.19 11.89 -2.55
C GLY A 102 8.00 10.64 -3.41
N VAL A 103 6.96 9.90 -3.06
CA VAL A 103 6.53 8.69 -3.78
C VAL A 103 5.03 8.77 -4.08
N GLU A 104 4.65 8.32 -5.27
CA GLU A 104 3.27 8.07 -5.69
C GLU A 104 3.14 6.59 -6.01
N PHE A 105 2.07 5.96 -5.53
CA PHE A 105 1.79 4.57 -5.88
C PHE A 105 0.29 4.28 -5.89
N MET A 106 -0.10 3.24 -6.62
CA MET A 106 -1.45 2.72 -6.64
C MET A 106 -1.66 1.73 -5.49
N ILE A 107 -2.78 1.89 -4.78
CA ILE A 107 -3.33 0.85 -3.91
C ILE A 107 -4.24 -0.01 -4.78
N GLY A 108 -3.85 -1.26 -4.99
CA GLY A 108 -4.50 -2.19 -5.91
C GLY A 108 -3.69 -2.50 -7.16
N ILE A 109 -4.36 -3.11 -8.15
CA ILE A 109 -3.77 -3.57 -9.42
C ILE A 109 -4.50 -2.87 -10.57
N ASP A 110 -3.76 -2.35 -11.57
CA ASP A 110 -4.39 -1.69 -12.71
C ASP A 110 -5.22 -2.67 -13.56
N SER A 111 -6.14 -2.12 -14.35
CA SER A 111 -7.08 -2.91 -15.14
C SER A 111 -6.38 -3.75 -16.20
N THR A 112 -5.31 -3.23 -16.81
CA THR A 112 -4.64 -3.91 -17.92
C THR A 112 -3.96 -5.19 -17.45
N LYS A 113 -3.28 -5.14 -16.30
CA LYS A 113 -2.73 -6.33 -15.65
C LYS A 113 -3.82 -7.22 -15.05
N SER A 114 -4.86 -6.65 -14.45
CA SER A 114 -5.96 -7.41 -13.85
C SER A 114 -6.73 -8.28 -14.86
N VAL A 115 -6.79 -7.89 -16.14
CA VAL A 115 -7.46 -8.65 -17.20
C VAL A 115 -6.51 -9.39 -18.15
N SER A 116 -5.19 -9.27 -17.94
CA SER A 116 -4.17 -9.92 -18.77
C SER A 116 -4.29 -11.44 -18.70
N ASP A 117 -3.65 -12.15 -19.63
CA ASP A 117 -3.57 -13.60 -19.52
C ASP A 117 -2.91 -14.01 -18.18
N PRO A 118 -3.39 -15.05 -17.46
CA PRO A 118 -2.79 -15.52 -16.22
C PRO A 118 -1.29 -15.85 -16.33
N SER A 119 -0.80 -16.25 -17.52
CA SER A 119 0.63 -16.45 -17.75
C SER A 119 1.46 -15.17 -17.57
N GLN A 120 0.85 -13.99 -17.65
CA GLN A 120 1.50 -12.69 -17.48
C GLN A 120 1.36 -12.13 -16.05
N ARG A 121 0.66 -12.86 -15.17
CA ARG A 121 0.43 -12.49 -13.76
C ARG A 121 1.34 -13.35 -12.88
N LYS A 122 2.61 -12.95 -12.81
CA LYS A 122 3.66 -13.70 -12.11
C LYS A 122 3.96 -13.13 -10.72
N GLY A 123 4.73 -13.89 -9.94
CA GLY A 123 5.19 -13.48 -8.62
C GLY A 123 4.02 -13.27 -7.66
N VAL A 124 3.94 -12.09 -7.04
CA VAL A 124 2.87 -11.78 -6.10
C VAL A 124 1.49 -11.84 -6.73
N LEU A 125 1.35 -11.71 -8.06
CA LEU A 125 0.07 -11.74 -8.79
C LEU A 125 -0.37 -13.15 -9.22
N ASP A 126 0.46 -14.17 -9.02
CA ASP A 126 0.14 -15.54 -9.44
C ASP A 126 -1.01 -16.11 -8.61
N THR A 127 -2.15 -16.37 -9.26
CA THR A 127 -3.38 -16.87 -8.64
C THR A 127 -3.43 -18.39 -8.49
N GLY A 128 -2.39 -19.12 -8.90
CA GLY A 128 -2.30 -20.58 -8.79
C GLY A 128 -1.36 -21.03 -7.69
N THR A 129 -0.17 -20.44 -7.61
CA THR A 129 0.88 -20.89 -6.68
C THR A 129 1.58 -19.76 -5.92
N GLY A 130 1.18 -18.51 -6.15
CA GLY A 130 1.81 -17.35 -5.52
C GLY A 130 1.11 -16.90 -4.23
N PRO A 131 1.67 -15.86 -3.57
CA PRO A 131 1.07 -15.23 -2.41
C PRO A 131 -0.39 -14.81 -2.61
N THR A 132 -0.80 -14.43 -3.82
CA THR A 132 -2.22 -14.15 -4.10
C THR A 132 -3.11 -15.34 -3.74
N ASN A 133 -2.72 -16.55 -4.17
CA ASN A 133 -3.50 -17.76 -3.93
C ASN A 133 -3.46 -18.16 -2.45
N GLU A 134 -2.26 -18.18 -1.86
CA GLU A 134 -2.05 -18.52 -0.44
C GLU A 134 -2.84 -17.58 0.47
N GLU A 135 -2.90 -16.31 0.10
CA GLU A 135 -3.54 -15.29 0.90
C GLU A 135 -5.03 -15.07 0.56
N GLY A 136 -5.57 -15.75 -0.45
CA GLY A 136 -6.94 -15.52 -0.90
C GLY A 136 -7.17 -14.10 -1.41
N MET A 137 -6.15 -13.44 -1.96
CA MET A 137 -6.21 -12.06 -2.49
C MET A 137 -6.82 -11.99 -3.90
N TYR A 138 -7.52 -13.04 -4.33
CA TYR A 138 -8.23 -13.11 -5.60
C TYR A 138 -9.56 -13.83 -5.42
N TRP A 139 -10.65 -13.21 -5.84
CA TRP A 139 -11.98 -13.82 -5.78
C TRP A 139 -12.19 -14.77 -6.95
N ASN A 140 -12.78 -15.93 -6.67
CA ASN A 140 -13.23 -16.86 -7.72
C ASN A 140 -14.66 -16.59 -8.18
N TRP A 141 -15.53 -16.09 -7.28
CA TRP A 141 -16.96 -15.85 -7.56
C TRP A 141 -17.20 -14.55 -8.34
N ASN A 142 -16.33 -13.56 -8.17
CA ASN A 142 -16.25 -12.36 -8.98
C ASN A 142 -14.77 -12.16 -9.38
N PRO A 143 -14.31 -12.85 -10.44
CA PRO A 143 -12.90 -12.93 -10.81
C PRO A 143 -12.15 -11.59 -10.77
N GLY A 144 -11.27 -11.42 -9.79
CA GLY A 144 -10.52 -10.18 -9.62
C GLY A 144 -9.69 -10.16 -8.35
N TYR A 145 -8.65 -9.31 -8.34
CA TYR A 145 -7.80 -9.09 -7.18
C TYR A 145 -8.52 -8.29 -6.10
N ILE A 146 -8.22 -8.62 -4.85
CA ILE A 146 -8.58 -7.86 -3.65
C ILE A 146 -7.45 -6.89 -3.39
N PHE A 147 -7.71 -5.59 -3.48
CA PHE A 147 -6.68 -4.54 -3.34
C PHE A 147 -6.27 -4.31 -1.90
N LEU A 148 -7.24 -4.34 -0.98
CA LEU A 148 -7.02 -4.34 0.46
C LEU A 148 -7.91 -5.40 1.11
N LEU A 149 -7.32 -6.24 1.93
CA LEU A 149 -7.97 -7.24 2.75
C LEU A 149 -7.70 -6.90 4.21
N MET A 150 -8.75 -6.59 4.96
CA MET A 150 -8.69 -6.40 6.41
C MET A 150 -9.78 -7.24 7.06
N GLU A 151 -9.39 -8.09 8.00
CA GLU A 151 -10.30 -8.94 8.76
C GLU A 151 -10.03 -8.78 10.25
N GLY A 152 -11.04 -9.06 11.06
CA GLY A 152 -10.88 -9.03 12.50
C GLY A 152 -12.19 -9.24 13.23
N ASN A 153 -12.20 -8.89 14.52
CA ASN A 153 -13.35 -9.07 15.38
C ASN A 153 -13.78 -7.74 15.98
N SER A 154 -15.08 -7.56 16.20
CA SER A 154 -15.66 -6.42 16.92
C SER A 154 -16.90 -6.86 17.69
N PRO A 155 -17.12 -6.39 18.93
CA PRO A 155 -18.34 -6.68 19.70
C PRO A 155 -19.62 -6.16 19.05
N VAL A 156 -19.50 -5.18 18.14
CA VAL A 156 -20.65 -4.59 17.44
C VAL A 156 -20.85 -5.15 16.04
N ALA A 157 -19.96 -6.04 15.56
CA ALA A 157 -20.16 -6.68 14.26
C ALA A 157 -21.36 -7.62 14.31
N GLY A 158 -22.25 -7.53 13.32
CA GLY A 158 -23.50 -8.28 13.27
C GLY A 158 -23.36 -9.78 12.95
N SER A 159 -22.14 -10.30 12.81
CA SER A 159 -21.92 -11.72 12.53
C SER A 159 -21.97 -12.57 13.80
N LEU A 160 -22.38 -13.83 13.70
CA LEU A 160 -22.52 -14.74 14.85
C LEU A 160 -21.20 -14.96 15.62
N SER A 161 -20.06 -14.72 14.99
CA SER A 161 -18.73 -14.86 15.60
C SER A 161 -18.09 -13.51 15.95
N GLY A 162 -18.80 -12.40 15.78
CA GLY A 162 -18.27 -11.04 15.95
C GLY A 162 -17.21 -10.66 14.93
N LYS A 163 -17.06 -11.40 13.83
CA LYS A 163 -16.11 -11.12 12.75
C LYS A 163 -16.59 -10.00 11.83
N PHE A 164 -15.65 -9.23 11.32
CA PHE A 164 -15.83 -8.31 10.21
C PHE A 164 -14.85 -8.64 9.06
N TYR A 165 -15.23 -8.28 7.84
CA TYR A 165 -14.49 -8.54 6.61
C TYR A 165 -14.53 -7.33 5.69
N TYR A 166 -13.37 -6.77 5.36
CA TYR A 166 -13.19 -5.76 4.33
C TYR A 166 -12.29 -6.30 3.24
N HIS A 167 -12.91 -6.76 2.16
CA HIS A 167 -12.22 -7.26 0.98
C HIS A 167 -12.49 -6.27 -0.15
N ILE A 168 -11.66 -5.25 -0.25
CA ILE A 168 -11.89 -4.15 -1.19
C ILE A 168 -11.10 -4.44 -2.44
N GLY A 169 -11.79 -4.91 -3.47
CA GLY A 169 -11.27 -5.11 -4.81
C GLY A 169 -12.19 -4.47 -5.81
N GLY A 170 -12.06 -4.83 -7.08
CA GLY A 170 -12.90 -4.25 -8.11
C GLY A 170 -12.18 -3.11 -8.82
N PHE A 171 -11.55 -3.51 -9.91
CA PHE A 171 -11.28 -2.72 -11.11
C PHE A 171 -10.91 -3.75 -12.16
N GLY A 172 -11.88 -4.13 -12.97
CA GLY A 172 -11.76 -5.35 -13.76
C GLY A 172 -13.12 -5.71 -14.33
N GLY A 173 -13.21 -5.61 -15.65
CA GLY A 173 -14.41 -5.86 -16.42
C GLY A 173 -13.94 -5.93 -17.86
N ARG A 174 -14.06 -7.10 -18.48
CA ARG A 174 -13.61 -7.27 -19.87
C ARG A 174 -14.62 -6.66 -20.85
N THR A 175 -15.89 -6.65 -20.47
CA THR A 175 -17.00 -6.31 -21.36
C THR A 175 -17.87 -5.18 -20.83
N GLU A 176 -17.81 -4.87 -19.53
CA GLU A 176 -18.63 -3.82 -18.89
C GLU A 176 -17.84 -3.08 -17.82
N LYS A 177 -18.25 -1.84 -17.53
CA LYS A 177 -17.65 -1.01 -16.48
C LYS A 177 -17.99 -1.58 -15.11
N THR A 178 -16.96 -1.89 -14.33
CA THR A 178 -17.10 -2.31 -12.93
C THR A 178 -16.76 -1.17 -11.97
N LEU A 179 -17.01 -1.38 -10.68
CA LEU A 179 -16.55 -0.46 -9.64
C LEU A 179 -15.03 -0.29 -9.74
N ASN A 180 -14.54 0.91 -9.44
CA ASN A 180 -13.12 1.21 -9.42
C ASN A 180 -12.69 1.58 -8.00
N ASN A 181 -12.02 0.66 -7.34
CA ASN A 181 -11.46 0.81 -6.00
C ASN A 181 -9.94 1.00 -6.00
N THR A 182 -9.32 1.16 -7.17
CA THR A 182 -7.92 1.59 -7.22
C THR A 182 -7.81 3.03 -6.77
N ARG A 183 -6.78 3.34 -5.99
CA ARG A 183 -6.51 4.71 -5.51
C ARG A 183 -5.04 5.02 -5.65
N ILE A 184 -4.70 6.29 -5.86
CA ILE A 184 -3.33 6.74 -5.96
C ILE A 184 -2.97 7.46 -4.66
N ALA A 185 -2.15 6.82 -3.83
CA ALA A 185 -1.57 7.44 -2.65
C ALA A 185 -0.34 8.28 -3.06
N LYS A 186 -0.17 9.41 -2.40
CA LYS A 186 0.96 10.32 -2.60
C LYS A 186 1.54 10.66 -1.24
N VAL A 187 2.81 10.35 -1.05
CA VAL A 187 3.54 10.68 0.18
C VAL A 187 4.63 11.68 -0.18
N ASP A 188 4.50 12.90 0.32
CA ASP A 188 5.55 13.91 0.29
C ASP A 188 6.51 13.69 1.45
N PHE A 189 7.81 13.90 1.22
CA PHE A 189 8.82 13.66 2.25
C PHE A 189 9.03 14.84 3.21
N GLY A 190 8.20 15.87 3.14
CA GLY A 190 8.17 16.96 4.12
C GLY A 190 9.47 17.77 4.15
N GLY A 191 10.13 17.90 2.99
CA GLY A 191 11.44 18.54 2.86
C GLY A 191 12.65 17.63 3.12
N LYS A 192 12.44 16.38 3.57
CA LYS A 192 13.50 15.35 3.60
C LYS A 192 13.78 14.85 2.18
N LYS A 193 14.99 14.33 1.95
CA LYS A 193 15.44 13.80 0.67
C LYS A 193 15.93 12.37 0.82
N ALA A 194 15.47 11.48 -0.05
CA ALA A 194 16.08 10.16 -0.25
C ALA A 194 17.11 10.29 -1.38
N ILE A 195 18.39 10.30 -1.04
CA ILE A 195 19.49 10.47 -2.00
C ILE A 195 19.87 9.11 -2.56
N VAL A 196 19.65 8.89 -3.86
CA VAL A 196 20.06 7.68 -4.56
C VAL A 196 21.34 7.96 -5.34
N THR A 197 22.36 7.13 -5.16
CA THR A 197 23.55 7.10 -6.02
C THR A 197 23.94 5.66 -6.34
N THR A 198 25.08 5.44 -7.00
CA THR A 198 25.65 4.08 -7.15
C THR A 198 26.12 3.48 -5.83
N GLU A 199 26.36 4.32 -4.82
CA GLU A 199 26.89 3.96 -3.50
C GLU A 199 25.82 4.03 -2.41
N LEU A 200 24.92 5.02 -2.50
CA LEU A 200 23.87 5.29 -1.50
C LEU A 200 22.54 4.67 -1.94
N SER A 201 21.92 3.91 -1.03
CA SER A 201 20.65 3.21 -1.26
C SER A 201 19.68 3.45 -0.09
N PRO A 202 19.02 4.63 -0.05
CA PRO A 202 18.27 5.09 1.10
C PRO A 202 17.08 4.18 1.38
N GLU A 203 16.68 4.16 2.65
CA GLU A 203 15.50 3.44 3.13
C GLU A 203 14.46 4.42 3.64
N VAL A 204 13.29 4.42 3.01
CA VAL A 204 12.17 5.29 3.32
C VAL A 204 11.15 4.51 4.15
N HIS A 205 10.96 4.91 5.39
CA HIS A 205 9.99 4.29 6.30
C HIS A 205 8.65 5.01 6.19
N LEU A 206 7.63 4.30 5.73
CA LEU A 206 6.26 4.78 5.58
C LEU A 206 5.37 4.15 6.64
N LEU A 207 4.56 4.95 7.32
CA LEU A 207 3.46 4.44 8.14
C LEU A 207 2.25 4.13 7.25
N ALA A 208 1.54 3.05 7.57
CA ALA A 208 0.23 2.69 7.03
C ALA A 208 -0.79 2.60 8.18
N ASP A 209 -1.51 3.69 8.45
CA ASP A 209 -2.47 3.78 9.56
C ASP A 209 -3.82 3.14 9.21
N VAL A 210 -4.09 1.94 9.75
CA VAL A 210 -5.31 1.18 9.48
C VAL A 210 -6.57 1.85 10.01
N LEU A 211 -6.47 2.81 10.94
CA LEU A 211 -7.65 3.59 11.38
C LEU A 211 -8.22 4.45 10.25
N LYS A 212 -7.39 4.77 9.24
CA LYS A 212 -7.83 5.45 8.01
C LYS A 212 -8.68 4.56 7.12
N VAL A 213 -8.77 3.25 7.33
CA VAL A 213 -9.79 2.43 6.64
C VAL A 213 -11.19 2.86 7.08
N PHE A 214 -11.35 3.25 8.34
CA PHE A 214 -12.63 3.62 8.94
C PHE A 214 -12.95 5.12 8.86
N SER A 215 -11.99 5.95 8.45
CA SER A 215 -12.08 7.40 8.57
C SER A 215 -11.42 8.12 7.40
N GLY A 216 -12.08 9.17 6.92
CA GLY A 216 -11.68 9.90 5.72
C GLY A 216 -12.84 10.75 5.23
N SER A 217 -13.21 10.60 3.96
CA SER A 217 -14.42 11.22 3.42
C SER A 217 -15.70 10.60 4.00
N THR A 218 -15.63 9.34 4.43
CA THR A 218 -16.74 8.58 5.00
C THR A 218 -16.35 8.00 6.35
N GLN A 219 -17.19 8.18 7.36
CA GLN A 219 -17.04 7.45 8.62
C GLN A 219 -17.66 6.06 8.49
N VAL A 220 -16.85 5.01 8.59
CA VAL A 220 -17.30 3.61 8.46
C VAL A 220 -17.59 3.05 9.86
N SER A 221 -18.84 2.64 10.07
CA SER A 221 -19.26 1.91 11.28
C SER A 221 -19.26 0.41 10.98
N LEU A 222 -18.58 -0.36 11.83
CA LEU A 222 -18.58 -1.82 11.88
C LEU A 222 -19.98 -2.34 12.21
N ALA A 223 -20.74 -1.69 13.09
CA ALA A 223 -22.10 -2.12 13.39
C ALA A 223 -23.02 -2.13 12.15
N LYS A 224 -22.80 -1.17 11.23
CA LYS A 224 -23.58 -1.04 9.99
C LYS A 224 -22.98 -1.79 8.82
N ASN A 225 -21.66 -1.81 8.72
CA ASN A 225 -20.90 -2.32 7.59
C ASN A 225 -19.80 -3.26 8.09
N PHE A 226 -20.16 -4.36 8.74
CA PHE A 226 -19.19 -5.35 9.22
C PHE A 226 -18.68 -6.26 8.09
N SER A 227 -19.36 -6.34 6.96
CA SER A 227 -18.94 -7.16 5.84
C SER A 227 -19.08 -6.34 4.57
N VAL A 228 -17.94 -5.87 4.04
CA VAL A 228 -17.87 -5.12 2.78
C VAL A 228 -16.88 -5.81 1.88
N MET A 229 -17.37 -6.32 0.75
CA MET A 229 -16.52 -6.98 -0.24
C MET A 229 -16.54 -6.16 -1.54
N TYR A 230 -17.21 -6.68 -2.57
CA TYR A 230 -17.48 -5.95 -3.81
C TYR A 230 -18.92 -5.43 -3.81
N GLU A 231 -19.10 -4.15 -3.49
CA GLU A 231 -20.40 -3.46 -3.50
C GLU A 231 -20.20 -1.94 -3.56
N ASN A 232 -21.24 -1.15 -3.81
CA ASN A 232 -21.11 0.30 -3.94
C ASN A 232 -20.44 0.97 -2.72
N PHE A 233 -20.66 0.43 -1.51
CA PHE A 233 -20.07 0.97 -0.29
C PHE A 233 -18.54 0.78 -0.22
N SER A 234 -17.97 -0.20 -0.95
CA SER A 234 -16.53 -0.45 -0.93
C SER A 234 -15.71 0.70 -1.52
N VAL A 235 -16.32 1.53 -2.39
CA VAL A 235 -15.74 2.77 -2.91
C VAL A 235 -15.41 3.76 -1.80
N ASN A 236 -16.28 3.86 -0.79
CA ASN A 236 -16.08 4.77 0.35
C ASN A 236 -14.88 4.32 1.20
N ILE A 237 -14.73 3.00 1.40
CA ILE A 237 -13.58 2.46 2.13
C ILE A 237 -12.29 2.73 1.35
N ALA A 238 -12.33 2.58 0.02
CA ALA A 238 -11.20 2.94 -0.83
C ALA A 238 -10.84 4.43 -0.78
N ASP A 239 -11.83 5.31 -0.82
CA ASP A 239 -11.65 6.76 -0.68
C ASP A 239 -11.07 7.16 0.68
N ASN A 240 -11.26 6.34 1.71
CA ASN A 240 -10.65 6.56 3.00
C ASN A 240 -9.18 6.09 3.03
N TYR A 241 -8.92 4.81 2.70
CA TYR A 241 -7.59 4.21 2.87
C TYR A 241 -6.50 4.81 1.97
N VAL A 242 -6.87 5.59 0.95
CA VAL A 242 -5.89 6.34 0.13
C VAL A 242 -5.03 7.28 0.99
N ASN A 243 -5.57 7.70 2.14
CA ASN A 243 -4.90 8.60 3.09
C ASN A 243 -4.21 7.85 4.23
N MET A 244 -4.05 6.52 4.15
CA MET A 244 -3.42 5.73 5.22
C MET A 244 -1.91 5.85 5.27
N PHE A 245 -1.28 6.37 4.21
CA PHE A 245 0.17 6.41 4.08
C PHE A 245 0.76 7.77 4.43
N SER A 246 1.80 7.77 5.27
CA SER A 246 2.59 8.97 5.59
C SER A 246 4.06 8.62 5.76
N LEU A 247 4.95 9.61 5.58
CA LEU A 247 6.36 9.42 5.90
C LEU A 247 6.55 9.41 7.44
N ASP A 248 7.31 8.45 7.94
CA ASP A 248 7.91 8.52 9.27
C ASP A 248 9.29 9.18 9.18
N HIS A 249 10.26 8.43 8.64
CA HIS A 249 11.63 8.88 8.48
C HIS A 249 12.34 8.27 7.27
N ILE A 250 13.55 8.76 6.99
CA ILE A 250 14.41 8.27 5.91
C ILE A 250 15.77 7.98 6.53
N HIS A 251 16.27 6.77 6.34
CA HIS A 251 17.66 6.41 6.62
C HIS A 251 18.50 6.58 5.35
N ALA A 252 19.64 7.25 5.47
CA ALA A 252 20.66 7.26 4.45
C ALA A 252 21.65 6.13 4.78
N ASP A 253 21.79 5.18 3.87
CA ASP A 253 22.84 4.15 3.88
C ASP A 253 24.09 4.66 3.18
#